data_AF-A0A7X5N049-F1
#
_entry.id   AF-A0A7X5N049-F1
#
_cell.length_a   1.000
_cell.length_b   1.000
_cell.length_c   1.000
_cell.angle_alpha   90.00
_cell.angle_beta   90.00
_cell.angle_gamma   90.00
#
_symmetry.space_group_name_H-M   'P 1'
#
loop_
_entity.id
_entity.type
_entity.pdbx_description
1 polymer ?
#
loop_
_entity_poly.entity_id
_entity_poly.type
_entity_poly.pdbx_seq_one_letter_code
_entity_poly.pdbx_strand_id
1 'polypeptide(L)'
;MKLLNRKQALLSLFIAASLGGAVVTDAVAQSDRSSERASRKSKSGKAEELYPQSTRQAPTIKPSSKLSSKLQKLIETFNKGEDYQGVRTQADEILANSAANDADKALAAQLAAQAAYNLGDTAAAKKYLQQAIGLNALDNNGQFQSMLMLAQLQMQDDQQA
;
A
#
# COMPACT_ATOMS: atom_id res chain seq x y z
N MET A 1 -31.17 -48.95 -10.15
CA MET A 1 -30.67 -47.97 -11.13
C MET A 1 -29.50 -47.22 -10.48
N LYS A 2 -28.35 -47.19 -11.13
CA LYS A 2 -27.01 -46.95 -10.56
C LYS A 2 -26.73 -45.47 -10.29
N LEU A 3 -26.03 -45.20 -9.19
CA LEU A 3 -25.42 -43.92 -8.80
C LEU A 3 -24.35 -43.52 -9.84
N LEU A 4 -24.46 -42.31 -10.43
CA LEU A 4 -23.41 -41.75 -11.27
C LEU A 4 -22.38 -41.00 -10.40
N ASN A 5 -21.33 -41.72 -10.02
CA ASN A 5 -20.09 -41.17 -9.50
C ASN A 5 -19.34 -40.43 -10.62
N ARG A 6 -19.21 -39.11 -10.54
CA ARG A 6 -18.26 -38.34 -11.36
C ARG A 6 -16.91 -38.26 -10.63
N LYS A 7 -15.96 -39.09 -11.07
CA LYS A 7 -14.54 -38.99 -10.70
C LYS A 7 -13.94 -37.80 -11.46
N GLN A 8 -13.75 -36.66 -10.79
CA GLN A 8 -12.87 -35.62 -11.29
C GLN A 8 -11.47 -35.90 -10.75
N ALA A 9 -10.57 -36.27 -11.66
CA ALA A 9 -9.17 -36.51 -11.38
C ALA A 9 -8.48 -35.17 -11.10
N LEU A 10 -8.09 -34.93 -9.85
CA LEU A 10 -7.19 -33.85 -9.49
C LEU A 10 -5.75 -34.35 -9.69
N LEU A 11 -5.15 -33.98 -10.83
CA LEU A 11 -3.72 -34.12 -11.07
C LEU A 11 -2.99 -33.01 -10.31
N SER A 12 -2.59 -33.29 -9.07
CA SER A 12 -1.71 -32.43 -8.28
C SER A 12 -0.26 -32.65 -8.73
N LEU A 13 0.28 -31.75 -9.54
CA LEU A 13 1.71 -31.75 -9.86
C LEU A 13 2.48 -30.99 -8.77
N PHE A 14 3.01 -31.74 -7.79
CA PHE A 14 4.02 -31.23 -6.86
C PHE A 14 5.36 -31.14 -7.58
N ILE A 15 5.82 -29.93 -7.87
CA ILE A 15 7.22 -29.71 -8.25
C ILE A 15 7.98 -29.29 -6.99
N ALA A 16 8.67 -30.25 -6.40
CA ALA A 16 9.73 -30.02 -5.44
C ALA A 16 10.95 -29.44 -6.17
N ALA A 17 11.22 -28.16 -5.97
CA ALA A 17 12.50 -27.55 -6.31
C ALA A 17 13.27 -27.32 -5.01
N SER A 18 14.01 -28.36 -4.59
CA SER A 18 15.03 -28.28 -3.56
C SER A 18 16.30 -27.69 -4.17
N LEU A 19 16.66 -26.46 -3.80
CA LEU A 19 18.04 -26.01 -3.81
C LEU A 19 18.39 -25.39 -2.46
N GLY A 20 19.38 -25.99 -1.82
CA GLY A 20 19.76 -25.77 -0.44
C GLY A 20 20.55 -24.49 -0.18
N GLY A 21 20.47 -24.07 1.07
CA GLY A 21 21.35 -23.09 1.70
C GLY A 21 21.10 -23.17 3.20
N ALA A 22 22.10 -23.63 3.96
CA ALA A 22 22.00 -23.98 5.36
C ALA A 22 21.41 -22.85 6.23
N VAL A 23 20.41 -23.20 7.05
CA VAL A 23 20.17 -22.50 8.32
C VAL A 23 20.10 -23.55 9.42
N VAL A 24 20.98 -23.36 10.41
CA VAL A 24 21.15 -24.16 11.60
C VAL A 24 19.81 -24.27 12.33
N THR A 25 19.41 -25.50 12.65
CA THR A 25 18.36 -25.78 13.63
C THR A 25 18.82 -25.25 14.97
N ASP A 26 18.09 -24.29 15.55
CA ASP A 26 18.03 -24.19 17.00
C ASP A 26 16.58 -24.28 17.45
N ALA A 27 16.44 -25.02 18.53
CA ALA A 27 15.20 -25.62 19.00
C ALA A 27 14.32 -24.60 19.73
N VAL A 28 13.05 -24.94 19.79
CA VAL A 28 12.01 -24.23 20.54
C VAL A 28 12.35 -24.08 22.01
N ALA A 29 12.31 -22.84 22.51
CA ALA A 29 12.14 -22.55 23.94
C ALA A 29 11.23 -21.32 24.09
N GLN A 30 10.00 -21.56 24.55
CA GLN A 30 9.09 -20.53 25.05
C GLN A 30 9.59 -20.01 26.39
N SER A 31 9.87 -18.70 26.50
CA SER A 31 9.51 -17.89 27.68
C SER A 31 9.83 -16.39 27.49
N ASP A 32 8.80 -15.59 27.78
CA ASP A 32 8.86 -14.26 28.42
C ASP A 32 9.32 -13.02 27.62
N ARG A 33 8.31 -12.35 27.05
CA ARG A 33 8.04 -10.90 27.14
C ARG A 33 9.25 -9.98 27.43
N SER A 34 10.09 -9.69 26.43
CA SER A 34 11.00 -8.52 26.55
C SER A 34 11.69 -8.02 25.26
N SER A 35 11.30 -8.42 24.05
CA SER A 35 11.97 -7.92 22.83
C SER A 35 11.07 -7.37 21.71
N GLU A 36 9.77 -7.16 21.95
CA GLU A 36 8.89 -6.35 21.08
C GLU A 36 9.38 -4.89 20.85
N ARG A 37 10.44 -4.48 21.57
CA ARG A 37 11.12 -3.19 21.37
C ARG A 37 12.26 -3.24 20.34
N ALA A 38 12.73 -4.40 19.92
CA ALA A 38 13.83 -4.56 18.95
C ALA A 38 13.35 -4.50 17.48
N SER A 39 12.07 -4.73 17.21
CA SER A 39 11.50 -4.71 15.85
C SER A 39 11.17 -3.30 15.34
N ARG A 40 11.28 -2.25 16.19
CA ARG A 40 11.10 -0.83 15.77
C ARG A 40 12.36 -0.21 15.18
N LYS A 41 13.31 -1.04 14.77
CA LYS A 41 14.47 -0.66 13.97
C LYS A 41 14.55 -1.54 12.73
N SER A 42 13.41 -1.78 12.07
CA SER A 42 13.42 -1.99 10.63
C SER A 42 13.97 -0.70 10.02
N LYS A 43 15.29 -0.75 9.81
CA LYS A 43 16.02 0.02 8.82
C LYS A 43 15.04 0.39 7.71
N SER A 44 14.88 1.69 7.48
CA SER A 44 14.34 2.26 6.24
C SER A 44 15.20 1.71 5.09
N GLY A 45 15.01 0.44 4.74
CA GLY A 45 15.45 -0.11 3.49
C GLY A 45 14.71 0.71 2.45
N LYS A 46 15.45 1.32 1.53
CA LYS A 46 14.84 1.90 0.34
C LYS A 46 13.83 0.88 -0.17
N ALA A 47 12.57 1.28 -0.28
CA ALA A 47 11.55 0.44 -0.88
C ALA A 47 12.11 -0.06 -2.22
N GLU A 48 11.93 -1.35 -2.49
CA GLU A 48 12.39 -1.96 -3.74
C GLU A 48 11.84 -1.14 -4.91
N GLU A 49 12.71 -0.74 -5.83
CA GLU A 49 12.31 0.06 -6.99
C GLU A 49 11.61 -0.87 -7.99
N LEU A 50 10.28 -0.77 -8.06
CA LEU A 50 9.44 -1.67 -8.85
C LEU A 50 9.49 -1.35 -10.36
N TYR A 51 9.99 -0.16 -10.71
CA TYR A 51 9.99 0.36 -12.07
C TYR A 51 11.38 0.86 -12.50
N PRO A 52 12.41 -0.01 -12.53
CA PRO A 52 13.81 0.38 -12.79
C PRO A 52 14.05 0.88 -14.23
N GLN A 53 13.13 0.59 -15.15
CA GLN A 53 13.18 1.05 -16.55
C GLN A 53 12.34 2.31 -16.79
N SER A 54 11.86 2.96 -15.73
CA SER A 54 11.05 4.17 -15.89
C SER A 54 11.88 5.33 -16.42
N THR A 55 11.39 5.99 -17.47
CA THR A 55 11.95 7.25 -17.97
C THR A 55 11.43 8.46 -17.19
N ARG A 56 10.44 8.29 -16.30
CA ARG A 56 9.96 9.35 -15.41
C ARG A 56 11.06 9.66 -14.39
N GLN A 57 11.52 10.90 -14.40
CA GLN A 57 12.37 11.42 -13.34
C GLN A 57 11.53 11.59 -12.08
N ALA A 58 11.84 10.83 -11.02
CA ALA A 58 11.14 10.94 -9.76
C ALA A 58 11.36 12.36 -9.18
N PRO A 59 10.31 12.98 -8.61
CA PRO A 59 10.41 14.31 -8.05
C PRO A 59 11.36 14.30 -6.84
N THR A 60 12.17 15.35 -6.71
CA THR A 60 13.13 15.50 -5.61
C THR A 60 12.52 16.20 -4.38
N ILE A 61 11.28 16.66 -4.50
CA ILE A 61 10.55 17.33 -3.42
C ILE A 61 10.27 16.35 -2.29
N LYS A 62 10.69 16.72 -1.09
CA LYS A 62 10.45 15.95 0.13
C LYS A 62 9.24 16.50 0.86
N PRO A 63 8.54 15.67 1.66
CA PRO A 63 7.55 16.15 2.60
C PRO A 63 8.11 17.26 3.50
N SER A 64 7.26 18.23 3.86
CA SER A 64 7.67 19.37 4.67
C SER A 64 7.92 18.96 6.12
N SER A 65 8.94 19.58 6.72
CA SER A 65 9.22 19.42 8.15
C SER A 65 8.06 19.91 9.04
N LYS A 66 7.31 20.92 8.56
CA LYS A 66 6.18 21.52 9.27
C LYS A 66 5.01 20.57 9.44
N LEU A 67 4.79 19.66 8.48
CA LEU A 67 3.68 18.71 8.48
C LEU A 67 4.11 17.31 8.92
N SER A 68 5.38 17.10 9.29
CA SER A 68 5.91 15.77 9.62
C SER A 68 5.11 15.04 10.69
N SER A 69 4.65 15.72 11.75
CA SER A 69 3.83 15.10 12.80
C SER A 69 2.44 14.69 12.31
N LYS A 70 1.80 15.51 11.46
CA LYS A 70 0.50 15.19 10.86
C LYS A 70 0.60 14.02 9.89
N LEU A 71 1.63 14.00 9.05
CA LEU A 71 1.90 12.89 8.13
C LEU A 71 2.22 11.59 8.86
N GLN A 72 3.02 11.65 9.92
CA GLN A 72 3.35 10.47 10.70
C GLN A 72 2.10 9.88 11.37
N LYS A 73 1.24 10.73 11.93
CA LYS A 73 -0.06 10.31 12.46
C LYS A 73 -0.94 9.66 11.38
N LEU A 74 -1.02 10.26 10.20
CA LEU A 74 -1.77 9.71 9.05
C LEU A 74 -1.28 8.30 8.69
N ILE A 75 0.04 8.12 8.55
CA ILE A 75 0.65 6.83 8.22
C ILE A 75 0.37 5.82 9.34
N GLU A 76 0.47 6.22 10.61
CA GLU A 76 0.16 5.33 11.74
C GLU A 76 -1.30 4.90 11.78
N THR A 77 -2.25 5.83 11.58
CA THR A 77 -3.68 5.52 11.52
C THR A 77 -3.96 4.57 10.34
N PHE A 78 -3.35 4.79 9.18
CA PHE A 78 -3.49 3.91 8.03
C PHE A 78 -2.92 2.51 8.29
N ASN A 79 -1.69 2.42 8.82
CA ASN A 79 -1.02 1.15 9.08
C ASN A 79 -1.71 0.30 10.16
N LYS A 80 -2.50 0.90 11.05
CA LYS A 80 -3.36 0.15 11.98
C LYS A 80 -4.47 -0.60 11.25
N GLY A 81 -4.94 -0.11 10.10
CA GLY A 81 -5.93 -0.79 9.27
C GLY A 81 -7.35 -0.88 9.85
N GLU A 82 -7.62 -0.19 10.97
CA GLU A 82 -8.91 -0.26 11.68
C GLU A 82 -9.77 1.00 11.48
N ASP A 83 -9.15 2.15 11.20
CA ASP A 83 -9.82 3.46 11.19
C ASP A 83 -9.62 4.20 9.85
N TYR A 84 -10.16 3.64 8.77
CA TYR A 84 -10.07 4.23 7.44
C TYR A 84 -10.82 5.57 7.31
N GLN A 85 -11.87 5.80 8.11
CA GLN A 85 -12.53 7.11 8.17
C GLN A 85 -11.62 8.17 8.80
N GLY A 86 -10.89 7.81 9.86
CA GLY A 86 -9.86 8.65 10.46
C GLY A 86 -8.71 8.94 9.50
N VAL A 87 -8.28 7.97 8.68
CA VAL A 87 -7.29 8.21 7.61
C VAL A 87 -7.77 9.30 6.67
N ARG A 88 -9.01 9.19 6.15
CA ARG A 88 -9.56 10.20 5.23
C ARG A 88 -9.63 11.58 5.86
N THR A 89 -10.14 11.66 7.09
CA THR A 89 -10.24 12.94 7.82
C THR A 89 -8.86 13.58 7.99
N GLN A 90 -7.86 12.82 8.42
CA GLN A 90 -6.50 13.34 8.62
C GLN A 90 -5.83 13.72 7.29
N ALA A 91 -6.10 12.98 6.22
CA ALA A 91 -5.59 13.32 4.89
C ALA A 91 -6.23 14.61 4.37
N ASP A 92 -7.54 14.78 4.51
CA ASP A 92 -8.25 15.99 4.09
C ASP A 92 -7.76 17.23 4.85
N GLU A 93 -7.44 17.10 6.14
CA GLU A 93 -6.78 18.18 6.91
C GLU A 93 -5.42 18.59 6.30
N ILE A 94 -4.61 17.63 5.85
CA ILE A 94 -3.31 17.91 5.22
C ILE A 94 -3.51 18.55 3.85
N LEU A 95 -4.46 18.04 3.06
CA LEU A 95 -4.79 18.56 1.73
C LEU A 95 -5.25 20.03 1.79
N ALA A 96 -6.02 20.39 2.82
CA ALA A 96 -6.50 21.75 3.06
C ALA A 96 -5.46 22.67 3.73
N ASN A 97 -4.33 22.14 4.22
CA ASN A 97 -3.34 22.91 4.95
C ASN A 97 -2.48 23.76 3.99
N SER A 98 -2.49 25.08 4.16
CA SER A 98 -1.69 26.01 3.34
C SER A 98 -0.18 25.85 3.51
N ALA A 99 0.28 25.25 4.62
CA ALA A 99 1.68 24.94 4.85
C ALA A 99 2.12 23.61 4.21
N ALA A 100 1.20 22.80 3.70
CA ALA A 100 1.51 21.54 3.04
C ALA A 100 2.01 21.77 1.60
N ASN A 101 3.15 21.16 1.27
CA ASN A 101 3.67 21.14 -0.09
C ASN A 101 3.07 20.00 -0.92
N ASP A 102 3.44 19.90 -2.19
CA ASP A 102 2.87 18.88 -3.08
C ASP A 102 3.22 17.45 -2.68
N ALA A 103 4.39 17.20 -2.06
CA ALA A 103 4.74 15.88 -1.53
C ALA A 103 3.84 15.49 -0.34
N ASP A 104 3.60 16.43 0.58
CA ASP A 104 2.69 16.21 1.71
C ASP A 104 1.29 15.85 1.20
N LYS A 105 0.80 16.65 0.24
CA LYS A 105 -0.53 16.47 -0.34
C LYS A 105 -0.64 15.18 -1.15
N ALA A 106 0.38 14.83 -1.93
CA ALA A 106 0.36 13.63 -2.75
C ALA A 106 0.35 12.37 -1.90
N LEU A 107 1.17 12.33 -0.84
CA LEU A 107 1.16 11.22 0.12
C LEU A 107 -0.19 11.13 0.86
N ALA A 108 -0.73 12.26 1.30
CA ALA A 108 -2.04 12.29 1.97
C ALA A 108 -3.16 11.78 1.06
N ALA A 109 -3.21 12.25 -0.19
CA ALA A 109 -4.19 11.79 -1.18
C ALA A 109 -4.01 10.29 -1.50
N GLN A 110 -2.78 9.79 -1.63
CA GLN A 110 -2.55 8.35 -1.89
C GLN A 110 -3.08 7.46 -0.73
N LEU A 111 -2.90 7.87 0.52
CA LEU A 111 -3.42 7.12 1.68
C LEU A 111 -4.94 7.27 1.79
N ALA A 112 -5.49 8.45 1.50
CA ALA A 112 -6.94 8.67 1.45
C ALA A 112 -7.62 7.82 0.37
N ALA A 113 -6.97 7.66 -0.79
CA ALA A 113 -7.45 6.79 -1.86
C ALA A 113 -7.58 5.34 -1.41
N GLN A 114 -6.53 4.81 -0.77
CA GLN A 114 -6.53 3.45 -0.24
C GLN A 114 -7.58 3.29 0.87
N ALA A 115 -7.71 4.26 1.77
CA ALA A 115 -8.73 4.23 2.81
C ALA A 115 -10.16 4.29 2.24
N ALA A 116 -10.40 5.15 1.25
CA ALA A 116 -11.69 5.23 0.55
C ALA A 116 -12.03 3.91 -0.15
N TYR A 117 -11.05 3.28 -0.80
CA TYR A 117 -11.22 1.96 -1.41
C TYR A 117 -11.58 0.88 -0.37
N ASN A 118 -10.90 0.85 0.78
CA ASN A 118 -11.21 -0.09 1.88
C ASN A 118 -12.61 0.14 2.48
N LEU A 119 -13.14 1.36 2.39
CA LEU A 119 -14.51 1.69 2.80
C LEU A 119 -15.56 1.40 1.71
N GLY A 120 -15.16 0.88 0.55
CA GLY A 120 -16.04 0.65 -0.59
C GLY A 120 -16.44 1.92 -1.35
N ASP A 121 -15.84 3.07 -1.02
CA ASP A 121 -16.10 4.36 -1.69
C ASP A 121 -15.15 4.54 -2.88
N THR A 122 -15.39 3.77 -3.94
CA THR A 122 -14.57 3.79 -5.16
C THR A 122 -14.61 5.15 -5.86
N ALA A 123 -15.71 5.90 -5.72
CA ALA A 123 -15.84 7.25 -6.25
C ALA A 123 -14.86 8.22 -5.58
N ALA A 124 -14.79 8.22 -4.24
CA ALA A 124 -13.79 9.03 -3.53
C ALA A 124 -12.37 8.51 -3.79
N ALA A 125 -12.17 7.19 -3.85
CA ALA A 125 -10.86 6.61 -4.15
C ALA A 125 -10.29 7.16 -5.48
N LYS A 126 -11.09 7.14 -6.55
CA LYS A 126 -10.70 7.72 -7.86
C LYS A 126 -10.34 9.20 -7.76
N LYS A 127 -11.13 10.01 -7.05
CA LYS A 127 -10.86 11.45 -6.87
C LYS A 127 -9.51 11.70 -6.18
N TYR A 128 -9.24 10.97 -5.10
CA TYR A 128 -7.96 11.08 -4.40
C TYR A 128 -6.79 10.59 -5.26
N LEU A 129 -6.96 9.51 -6.02
CA LEU A 129 -5.93 9.02 -6.95
C LEU A 129 -5.61 10.06 -8.02
N GLN A 130 -6.63 10.66 -8.64
CA GLN A 130 -6.44 11.74 -9.62
C GLN A 130 -5.68 12.92 -9.01
N GLN A 131 -6.00 13.31 -7.77
CA GLN A 131 -5.30 14.37 -7.06
C GLN A 131 -3.83 14.00 -6.78
N ALA A 132 -3.57 12.81 -6.26
CA ALA A 132 -2.21 12.33 -5.97
C ALA A 132 -1.35 12.29 -7.24
N ILE A 133 -1.89 11.75 -8.34
CA ILE A 133 -1.24 11.67 -9.64
C ILE A 133 -0.98 13.07 -10.21
N GLY A 134 -1.97 13.96 -10.12
CA GLY A 134 -1.91 15.33 -10.66
C GLY A 134 -0.89 16.21 -9.97
N LEU A 135 -0.65 15.99 -8.66
CA LEU A 135 0.42 16.65 -7.91
C LEU A 135 1.82 16.23 -8.38
N ASN A 136 1.94 15.05 -9.01
CA ASN A 136 3.17 14.51 -9.59
C ASN A 136 4.37 14.52 -8.62
N ALA A 137 4.10 14.44 -7.31
CA ALA A 137 5.09 14.53 -6.24
C ALA A 137 5.42 13.18 -5.58
N LEU A 138 4.78 12.09 -6.04
CA LEU A 138 5.11 10.73 -5.63
C LEU A 138 6.37 10.22 -6.34
N ASP A 139 7.06 9.29 -5.69
CA ASP A 139 8.11 8.50 -6.33
C ASP A 139 7.52 7.63 -7.46
N ASN A 140 8.39 7.00 -8.25
CA ASN A 140 7.92 6.20 -9.39
C ASN A 140 7.02 5.05 -8.95
N ASN A 141 7.33 4.42 -7.82
CA ASN A 141 6.50 3.37 -7.26
C ASN A 141 5.08 3.87 -6.95
N GLY A 142 4.94 4.91 -6.12
CA GLY A 142 3.65 5.47 -5.74
C GLY A 142 2.88 6.05 -6.92
N GLN A 143 3.58 6.72 -7.85
CA GLN A 143 2.95 7.31 -9.04
C GLN A 143 2.32 6.23 -9.92
N PHE A 144 3.08 5.20 -10.31
CA PHE A 144 2.57 4.17 -11.22
C PHE A 144 1.57 3.23 -10.56
N GLN A 145 1.73 2.94 -9.27
CA GLN A 145 0.71 2.20 -8.52
C GLN A 145 -0.61 2.97 -8.43
N SER A 146 -0.55 4.29 -8.21
CA SER A 146 -1.75 5.13 -8.19
C SER A 146 -2.43 5.17 -9.56
N MET A 147 -1.65 5.28 -10.64
CA MET A 147 -2.18 5.23 -12.01
C MET A 147 -2.84 3.87 -12.32
N LEU A 148 -2.19 2.77 -11.94
CA LEU A 148 -2.72 1.43 -12.15
C LEU A 148 -4.04 1.24 -11.41
N MET A 149 -4.10 1.62 -10.13
CA MET A 149 -5.33 1.53 -9.34
C MET A 149 -6.45 2.39 -9.94
N LEU A 150 -6.15 3.62 -10.38
CA LEU A 150 -7.14 4.48 -11.02
C LEU A 150 -7.71 3.85 -12.30
N ALA A 151 -6.83 3.31 -13.16
CA ALA A 151 -7.24 2.64 -14.39
C ALA A 151 -8.10 1.41 -14.10
N GLN A 152 -7.73 0.59 -13.11
CA GLN A 152 -8.52 -0.58 -12.69
C GLN A 152 -9.92 -0.18 -12.21
N LEU A 153 -10.03 0.89 -11.42
CA LEU A 153 -11.33 1.37 -10.94
C LEU A 153 -12.17 1.93 -12.08
N GLN A 154 -11.58 2.65 -13.04
CA GLN A 154 -12.29 3.16 -14.22
C GLN A 154 -12.81 2.02 -15.10
N MET A 155 -12.01 0.99 -15.33
CA MET A 155 -12.44 -0.20 -16.07
C MET A 155 -13.61 -0.93 -15.39
N GLN A 156 -13.65 -0.94 -14.05
CA GLN A 156 -14.77 -1.53 -13.30
C GLN A 156 -16.07 -0.74 -13.50
N ASP A 157 -16.00 0.60 -13.57
CA ASP A 157 -17.19 1.41 -13.85
C ASP A 157 -17.73 1.11 -15.26
N ASP A 158 -16.85 1.05 -16.26
CA ASP A 158 -17.23 0.81 -17.66
C ASP A 158 -17.90 -0.57 -17.86
N GLN A 159 -17.51 -1.57 -17.07
CA GLN A 159 -18.13 -2.91 -17.09
C GLN A 159 -19.49 -2.96 -16.38
N GLN A 160 -19.80 -1.98 -15.55
CA GLN A 160 -21.06 -1.89 -14.79
C GLN A 160 -22.09 -0.94 -15.44
N ALA A 161 -21.70 -0.21 -16.49
CA ALA A 161 -22.54 0.70 -17.27
C ALA A 161 -23.39 -0.05 -18.32
#